data_AF-A0A7X6PND6-F1
#
_entry.id   AF-A0A7X6PND6-F1
#
_cell.length_a   1.000
_cell.length_b   1.000
_cell.length_c   1.000
_cell.angle_alpha   90.00
_cell.angle_beta   90.00
_cell.angle_gamma   90.00
#
_symmetry.space_group_name_H-M   'P 1'
#
loop_
_entity.id
_entity.type
_entity.pdbx_description
1 polymer ?
#
loop_
_entity_poly.entity_id
_entity_poly.type
_entity_poly.pdbx_seq_one_letter_code
_entity_poly.pdbx_strand_id
1 'polypeptide(L)'
;FTGYIDAITEAGGYAFLDLQPGQASFIEQAKVYEELLKRPNVGLALDPEWNLQPGERPLQRVGHAEAAEINEVADWLAALVRDNNLPQKGLIVHQFQMQMLRDRETINTDHPELAFILHADGHGVPQEKFATWDAVRQGLDDNWFMAWKNFIDEDKPTFTPQQTYDIEPRPWFVSYQ
;
A
#
# COMPACT_ATOMS: atom_id res chain seq x y z
N PHE A 1 5.59 19.65 -6.22
CA PHE A 1 4.85 18.40 -6.02
C PHE A 1 3.74 18.51 -4.96
N THR A 2 3.78 19.46 -4.01
CA THR A 2 2.73 19.59 -2.99
C THR A 2 1.37 19.99 -3.56
N GLY A 3 1.29 20.69 -4.69
CA GLY A 3 0.03 21.22 -5.22
C GLY A 3 -1.08 20.17 -5.43
N TYR A 4 -0.76 18.92 -5.79
CA TYR A 4 -1.78 17.85 -5.87
C TYR A 4 -2.26 17.41 -4.49
N ILE A 5 -1.36 17.34 -3.50
CA ILE A 5 -1.68 17.04 -2.11
C ILE A 5 -2.52 18.17 -1.52
N ASP A 6 -2.13 19.42 -1.76
CA ASP A 6 -2.88 20.61 -1.32
C ASP A 6 -4.29 20.57 -1.91
N ALA A 7 -4.42 20.38 -3.23
CA ALA A 7 -5.71 20.32 -3.91
C ALA A 7 -6.64 19.22 -3.36
N ILE A 8 -6.14 17.99 -3.17
CA ILE A 8 -6.99 16.90 -2.70
C ILE A 8 -7.35 17.06 -1.22
N THR A 9 -6.42 17.54 -0.38
CA THR A 9 -6.68 17.70 1.05
C THR A 9 -7.57 18.91 1.35
N GLU A 10 -7.44 20.01 0.60
CA GLU A 10 -8.36 21.17 0.65
C GLU A 10 -9.77 20.80 0.20
N ALA A 11 -9.90 19.86 -0.74
CA ALA A 11 -11.18 19.29 -1.16
C ALA A 11 -11.78 18.29 -0.14
N GLY A 12 -11.11 18.07 1.01
CA GLY A 12 -11.53 17.11 2.04
C GLY A 12 -11.20 15.66 1.74
N GLY A 13 -10.41 15.40 0.69
CA GLY A 13 -9.92 14.08 0.33
C GLY A 13 -8.70 13.63 1.14
N TYR A 14 -8.12 12.52 0.72
CA TYR A 14 -6.97 11.87 1.35
C TYR A 14 -5.91 11.56 0.30
N ALA A 15 -4.65 11.89 0.58
CA ALA A 15 -3.52 11.60 -0.30
C ALA A 15 -2.71 10.42 0.25
N PHE A 16 -2.19 9.58 -0.65
CA PHE A 16 -1.19 8.58 -0.30
C PHE A 16 0.12 8.90 -1.02
N LEU A 17 1.23 8.87 -0.28
CA LEU A 17 2.56 8.94 -0.86
C LEU A 17 3.01 7.51 -1.17
N ASP A 18 3.10 7.17 -2.46
CA ASP A 18 3.49 5.82 -2.89
C ASP A 18 5.00 5.71 -3.07
N LEU A 19 5.64 4.91 -2.22
CA LEU A 19 7.09 4.76 -2.18
C LEU A 19 7.54 3.55 -2.99
N GLN A 20 8.36 3.84 -4.00
CA GLN A 20 9.08 2.87 -4.79
C GLN A 20 10.58 2.97 -4.42
N PRO A 21 11.06 2.12 -3.49
CA PRO A 21 12.33 2.31 -2.79
C PRO A 21 13.56 2.28 -3.72
N GLY A 22 13.49 1.54 -4.83
CA GLY A 22 14.65 1.29 -5.66
C GLY A 22 15.73 0.61 -4.83
N GLN A 23 16.90 1.22 -4.71
CA GLN A 23 18.00 0.72 -3.86
C GLN A 23 18.07 1.39 -2.48
N ALA A 24 17.20 2.37 -2.19
CA ALA A 24 17.09 2.96 -0.86
C ALA A 24 16.18 2.09 0.01
N SER A 25 16.25 2.22 1.33
CA SER A 25 15.25 1.59 2.21
C SER A 25 13.93 2.38 2.22
N PHE A 26 12.81 1.71 2.53
CA PHE A 26 11.53 2.38 2.70
C PHE A 26 11.58 3.48 3.78
N ILE A 27 12.25 3.20 4.90
CA ILE A 27 12.32 4.15 6.02
C ILE A 27 13.10 5.42 5.65
N GLU A 28 14.17 5.29 4.88
CA GLU A 28 14.93 6.45 4.38
C GLU A 28 14.06 7.31 3.46
N GLN A 29 13.33 6.70 2.53
CA GLN A 29 12.42 7.43 1.66
C GLN A 29 11.25 8.06 2.42
N ALA A 30 10.65 7.36 3.38
CA ALA A 30 9.52 7.87 4.17
C ALA A 30 9.91 9.13 4.95
N LYS A 31 11.12 9.15 5.55
CA LYS A 31 11.65 10.29 6.30
C LYS A 31 11.89 11.53 5.42
N VAL A 32 12.18 11.37 4.13
CA VAL A 32 12.27 12.51 3.20
C VAL A 32 10.93 13.26 3.11
N TYR A 33 9.81 12.57 3.30
CA TYR A 33 8.47 13.13 3.22
C TYR A 33 7.81 13.35 4.59
N GLU A 34 8.57 13.35 5.69
CA GLU A 34 8.05 13.50 7.06
C GLU A 34 7.13 14.72 7.20
N GLU A 35 7.50 15.87 6.66
CA GLU A 35 6.70 17.11 6.75
C GLU A 35 5.35 17.00 6.02
N LEU A 36 5.24 16.15 5.00
CA LEU A 36 3.96 15.85 4.36
C LEU A 36 3.16 14.83 5.18
N LEU A 37 3.82 13.83 5.75
CA LEU A 37 3.19 12.81 6.59
C LEU A 37 2.67 13.38 7.93
N LYS A 38 3.22 14.50 8.40
CA LYS A 38 2.66 15.27 9.53
C LYS A 38 1.30 15.91 9.22
N ARG A 39 0.86 15.95 7.96
CA ARG A 39 -0.47 16.46 7.60
C ARG A 39 -1.54 15.40 7.93
N PRO A 40 -2.74 15.80 8.40
CA PRO A 40 -3.75 14.86 8.87
C PRO A 40 -4.24 13.89 7.78
N ASN A 41 -4.41 14.38 6.55
CA ASN A 41 -5.01 13.63 5.44
C ASN A 41 -3.98 13.09 4.43
N VAL A 42 -2.77 12.79 4.89
CA VAL A 42 -1.70 12.22 4.06
C VAL A 42 -1.22 10.92 4.70
N GLY A 43 -1.42 9.82 4.00
CA GLY A 43 -0.94 8.48 4.36
C GLY A 43 0.23 8.04 3.49
N LEU A 44 0.66 6.81 3.73
CA LEU A 44 1.83 6.23 3.10
C LEU A 44 1.44 4.93 2.39
N ALA A 45 2.01 4.68 1.22
CA ALA A 45 1.95 3.40 0.53
C ALA A 45 3.37 2.89 0.30
N LEU A 46 3.57 1.59 0.52
CA LEU A 46 4.84 0.90 0.31
C LEU A 46 4.66 -0.07 -0.84
N ASP A 47 5.54 0.03 -1.84
CA ASP A 47 5.54 -0.81 -3.04
C ASP A 47 6.76 -1.76 -3.07
N PRO A 48 6.62 -2.99 -2.53
CA PRO A 48 7.70 -3.98 -2.51
C PRO A 48 8.19 -4.41 -3.90
N GLU A 49 7.38 -4.23 -4.96
CA GLU A 49 7.78 -4.60 -6.33
C GLU A 49 9.07 -3.88 -6.73
N TRP A 50 9.26 -2.65 -6.25
CA TRP A 50 10.38 -1.79 -6.60
C TRP A 50 11.52 -1.83 -5.58
N ASN A 51 11.47 -2.75 -4.60
CA ASN A 51 12.56 -2.96 -3.66
C ASN A 51 13.66 -3.82 -4.30
N LEU A 52 14.74 -3.16 -4.71
CA LEU A 52 15.86 -3.74 -5.43
C LEU A 52 17.00 -4.05 -4.46
N GLN A 53 17.50 -5.29 -4.53
CA GLN A 53 18.68 -5.67 -3.76
C GLN A 53 19.96 -5.04 -4.38
N PRO A 54 21.07 -4.96 -3.62
CA PRO A 54 22.32 -4.39 -4.14
C PRO A 54 22.76 -5.06 -5.45
N GLY A 55 22.92 -4.25 -6.50
CA GLY A 55 23.34 -4.70 -7.84
C GLY A 55 22.19 -5.07 -8.78
N GLU A 56 20.94 -5.06 -8.31
CA GLU A 56 19.77 -5.33 -9.16
C GLU A 56 19.37 -4.09 -9.96
N ARG A 57 18.75 -4.35 -11.12
CA ARG A 57 18.21 -3.32 -12.01
C ARG A 57 16.69 -3.39 -12.02
N PRO A 58 16.00 -2.24 -12.16
CA PRO A 58 14.55 -2.21 -12.31
C PRO A 58 14.07 -3.12 -13.47
N LEU A 59 12.84 -3.63 -13.35
CA LEU A 59 12.14 -4.40 -14.38
C LEU A 59 12.77 -5.75 -14.77
N GLN A 60 13.77 -6.24 -14.02
CA GLN A 60 14.33 -7.59 -14.24
C GLN A 60 13.58 -8.69 -13.49
N ARG A 61 12.99 -8.35 -12.34
CA ARG A 61 12.15 -9.20 -11.51
C ARG A 61 11.28 -8.33 -10.61
N VAL A 62 10.21 -8.92 -10.08
CA VAL A 62 9.43 -8.33 -9.00
C VAL A 62 10.25 -8.39 -7.71
N GLY A 63 10.40 -7.24 -7.04
CA GLY A 63 11.06 -7.10 -5.75
C GLY A 63 10.29 -7.76 -4.59
N HIS A 64 10.84 -7.61 -3.39
CA HIS A 64 10.18 -8.05 -2.16
C HIS A 64 10.65 -7.20 -0.98
N ALA A 65 9.86 -7.22 0.08
CA ALA A 65 10.20 -6.66 1.39
C ALA A 65 10.12 -7.75 2.45
N GLU A 66 11.04 -7.69 3.40
CA GLU A 66 10.96 -8.43 4.65
C GLU A 66 9.92 -7.78 5.58
N ALA A 67 9.19 -8.57 6.37
CA ALA A 67 8.26 -8.04 7.36
C ALA A 67 8.92 -7.02 8.32
N ALA A 68 10.21 -7.20 8.63
CA ALA A 68 10.99 -6.26 9.43
C ALA A 68 11.11 -4.86 8.80
N GLU A 69 11.21 -4.76 7.47
CA GLU A 69 11.26 -3.47 6.76
C GLU A 69 9.90 -2.76 6.85
N ILE A 70 8.80 -3.51 6.75
CA ILE A 70 7.44 -2.96 6.91
C ILE A 70 7.22 -2.51 8.36
N ASN A 71 7.64 -3.32 9.33
CA ASN A 71 7.53 -3.00 10.76
C ASN A 71 8.35 -1.77 11.13
N GLU A 72 9.56 -1.60 10.58
CA GLU A 72 10.37 -0.40 10.83
C GLU A 72 9.65 0.89 10.39
N VAL A 73 8.99 0.85 9.23
CA VAL A 73 8.20 1.98 8.73
C VAL A 73 6.94 2.18 9.57
N ALA A 74 6.24 1.10 9.94
CA ALA A 74 5.04 1.16 10.76
C ALA A 74 5.32 1.74 12.15
N ASP A 75 6.37 1.27 12.83
CA ASP A 75 6.81 1.78 14.13
C ASP A 75 7.10 3.28 14.07
N TRP A 76 7.88 3.71 13.05
CA TRP A 76 8.22 5.11 12.86
C TRP A 76 6.99 5.97 12.54
N LEU A 77 6.11 5.51 11.64
CA LEU A 77 4.92 6.27 11.24
C LEU A 77 3.91 6.36 12.40
N ALA A 78 3.75 5.29 13.18
CA ALA A 78 2.91 5.28 14.38
C ALA A 78 3.43 6.26 15.44
N ALA A 79 4.75 6.29 15.68
CA ALA A 79 5.37 7.28 16.57
C ALA A 79 5.14 8.71 16.05
N LEU A 80 5.31 8.95 14.75
CA LEU A 80 5.06 10.25 14.13
C LEU A 80 3.61 10.72 14.35
N VAL A 81 2.63 9.82 14.17
CA VAL A 81 1.21 10.10 14.40
C VAL A 81 0.95 10.45 15.86
N ARG A 82 1.47 9.64 16.80
CA ARG A 82 1.30 9.84 18.24
C ARG A 82 1.91 11.14 18.73
N ASP A 83 3.17 11.40 18.37
CA ASP A 83 3.95 12.53 18.87
C ASP A 83 3.44 13.88 18.34
N ASN A 84 2.77 13.87 17.18
CA ASN A 84 2.18 15.06 16.58
C ASN A 84 0.64 15.14 16.78
N ASN A 85 0.07 14.22 17.58
CA ASN A 85 -1.37 14.15 17.87
C ASN A 85 -2.24 14.18 16.59
N LEU A 86 -1.83 13.36 15.61
CA LEU A 86 -2.48 13.26 14.31
C LEU A 86 -3.65 12.26 14.35
N PRO A 87 -4.63 12.38 13.44
CA PRO A 87 -5.61 11.30 13.23
C PRO A 87 -4.93 10.02 12.74
N GLN A 88 -5.63 8.88 12.91
CA GLN A 88 -5.19 7.59 12.38
C GLN A 88 -4.84 7.71 10.90
N LYS A 89 -3.73 7.09 10.51
CA LYS A 89 -3.13 7.25 9.19
C LYS A 89 -3.18 5.96 8.40
N GLY A 90 -3.54 6.03 7.13
CA GLY A 90 -3.52 4.86 6.25
C GLY A 90 -2.08 4.46 5.93
N LEU A 91 -1.78 3.17 6.08
CA LEU A 91 -0.55 2.54 5.60
C LEU A 91 -0.93 1.44 4.60
N ILE A 92 -0.75 1.73 3.32
CA ILE A 92 -0.96 0.77 2.23
C ILE A 92 0.31 -0.06 2.04
N VAL A 93 0.16 -1.36 1.89
CA VAL A 93 1.23 -2.27 1.46
C VAL A 93 0.74 -3.01 0.22
N HIS A 94 1.41 -2.81 -0.91
CA HIS A 94 1.04 -3.43 -2.18
C HIS A 94 1.49 -4.90 -2.22
N GLN A 95 0.63 -5.77 -2.74
CA GLN A 95 0.95 -7.18 -2.94
C GLN A 95 0.08 -7.83 -4.01
N PHE A 96 0.73 -8.39 -5.03
CA PHE A 96 0.10 -9.24 -6.04
C PHE A 96 0.75 -10.60 -6.22
N GLN A 97 1.91 -10.83 -5.60
CA GLN A 97 2.55 -12.14 -5.52
C GLN A 97 2.93 -12.44 -4.06
N MET A 98 2.77 -13.69 -3.62
CA MET A 98 3.01 -14.06 -2.22
C MET A 98 4.42 -13.74 -1.75
N GLN A 99 5.42 -13.87 -2.63
CA GLN A 99 6.82 -13.62 -2.27
C GLN A 99 7.19 -12.14 -2.12
N MET A 100 6.31 -11.19 -2.48
CA MET A 100 6.57 -9.75 -2.32
C MET A 100 6.68 -9.34 -0.85
N LEU A 101 6.01 -10.05 0.05
CA LEU A 101 6.09 -9.85 1.50
C LEU A 101 6.56 -11.14 2.16
N ARG A 102 7.82 -11.17 2.60
CA ARG A 102 8.41 -12.31 3.31
C ARG A 102 8.00 -12.29 4.77
N ASP A 103 7.69 -13.49 5.30
CA ASP A 103 7.24 -13.69 6.69
C ASP A 103 6.11 -12.72 7.10
N ARG A 104 5.18 -12.47 6.17
CA ARG A 104 4.12 -11.45 6.27
C ARG A 104 3.30 -11.56 7.56
N GLU A 105 3.11 -12.77 8.06
CA GLU A 105 2.44 -13.06 9.32
C GLU A 105 3.12 -12.45 10.56
N THR A 106 4.36 -11.97 10.41
CA THR A 106 5.12 -11.29 11.46
C THR A 106 5.08 -9.75 11.36
N ILE A 107 4.33 -9.20 10.38
CA ILE A 107 4.05 -7.77 10.33
C ILE A 107 3.15 -7.42 11.52
N ASN A 108 3.62 -6.51 12.37
CA ASN A 108 2.92 -6.05 13.55
C ASN A 108 1.84 -5.04 13.17
N THR A 109 0.58 -5.48 13.21
CA THR A 109 -0.58 -4.64 12.91
C THR A 109 -1.21 -3.99 14.14
N ASP A 110 -0.62 -4.16 15.33
CA ASP A 110 -1.19 -3.69 16.61
C ASP A 110 -1.00 -2.17 16.87
N HIS A 111 -0.71 -1.37 15.84
CA HIS A 111 -0.57 0.08 15.95
C HIS A 111 -1.93 0.78 15.78
N PRO A 112 -2.58 1.27 16.86
CA PRO A 112 -3.86 1.97 16.74
C PRO A 112 -3.74 3.28 15.96
N GLU A 113 -2.54 3.84 15.83
CA GLU A 113 -2.24 5.02 15.01
C GLU A 113 -2.37 4.77 13.51
N LEU A 114 -2.37 3.51 13.07
CA LEU A 114 -2.35 3.13 11.65
C LEU A 114 -3.58 2.30 11.26
N ALA A 115 -4.07 2.54 10.06
CA ALA A 115 -4.98 1.64 9.36
C ALA A 115 -4.17 0.88 8.31
N PHE A 116 -3.89 -0.39 8.57
CA PHE A 116 -3.14 -1.26 7.66
C PHE A 116 -4.03 -1.69 6.51
N ILE A 117 -3.59 -1.43 5.28
CA ILE A 117 -4.35 -1.69 4.06
C ILE A 117 -3.51 -2.59 3.14
N LEU A 118 -3.96 -3.82 2.91
CA LEU A 118 -3.32 -4.71 1.94
C LEU A 118 -3.95 -4.49 0.57
N HIS A 119 -3.15 -4.04 -0.38
CA HIS A 119 -3.64 -3.64 -1.70
C HIS A 119 -3.28 -4.66 -2.77
N ALA A 120 -4.29 -5.38 -3.27
CA ALA A 120 -4.18 -6.36 -4.34
C ALA A 120 -4.01 -5.64 -5.70
N ASP A 121 -2.76 -5.42 -6.07
CA ASP A 121 -2.31 -4.58 -7.18
C ASP A 121 -1.89 -5.39 -8.44
N GLY A 122 -2.36 -6.62 -8.58
CA GLY A 122 -2.15 -7.43 -9.79
C GLY A 122 -3.13 -7.05 -10.90
N HIS A 123 -2.71 -7.10 -12.15
CA HIS A 123 -3.56 -6.87 -13.33
C HIS A 123 -3.84 -8.15 -14.10
N GLY A 124 -4.83 -8.12 -15.00
CA GLY A 124 -5.04 -9.19 -15.96
C GLY A 124 -6.50 -9.38 -16.37
N VAL A 125 -6.85 -10.61 -16.76
CA VAL A 125 -8.26 -10.96 -16.96
C VAL A 125 -8.96 -11.14 -15.60
N PRO A 126 -10.30 -11.02 -15.51
CA PRO A 126 -11.04 -11.17 -14.26
C PRO A 126 -10.66 -12.40 -13.42
N GLN A 127 -10.40 -13.53 -14.06
CA GLN A 127 -10.02 -14.77 -13.37
C GLN A 127 -8.68 -14.63 -12.64
N GLU A 128 -7.70 -13.97 -13.25
CA GLU A 128 -6.37 -13.72 -12.67
C GLU A 128 -6.49 -12.72 -11.52
N LYS A 129 -7.29 -11.66 -11.72
CA LYS A 129 -7.61 -10.66 -10.69
C LYS A 129 -8.20 -11.28 -9.42
N PHE A 130 -9.20 -12.14 -9.56
CA PHE A 130 -9.79 -12.86 -8.42
C PHE A 130 -8.83 -13.89 -7.83
N ALA A 131 -8.03 -14.58 -8.64
CA ALA A 131 -7.02 -15.51 -8.14
C ALA A 131 -5.98 -14.80 -7.26
N THR A 132 -5.50 -13.62 -7.67
CA THR A 132 -4.62 -12.78 -6.85
C THR A 132 -5.31 -12.34 -5.57
N TRP A 133 -6.54 -11.81 -5.66
CA TRP A 133 -7.33 -11.38 -4.51
C TRP A 133 -7.49 -12.49 -3.45
N ASP A 134 -7.85 -13.69 -3.88
CA ASP A 134 -8.02 -14.83 -2.98
C ASP A 134 -6.69 -15.35 -2.44
N ALA A 135 -5.61 -15.31 -3.23
CA ALA A 135 -4.29 -15.73 -2.77
C ALA A 135 -3.76 -14.80 -1.68
N VAL A 136 -3.75 -13.48 -1.91
CA VAL A 136 -3.16 -12.53 -0.96
C VAL A 136 -3.99 -12.41 0.32
N ARG A 137 -5.29 -12.71 0.29
CA ARG A 137 -6.12 -12.71 1.51
C ARG A 137 -5.92 -13.94 2.41
N GLN A 138 -5.34 -15.02 1.91
CA GLN A 138 -5.15 -16.24 2.71
C GLN A 138 -4.18 -16.01 3.87
N GLY A 139 -4.59 -16.37 5.09
CA GLY A 139 -3.78 -16.23 6.30
C GLY A 139 -3.49 -14.78 6.69
N LEU A 140 -4.26 -13.82 6.17
CA LEU A 140 -4.14 -12.41 6.54
C LEU A 140 -4.83 -12.17 7.89
N ASP A 141 -4.17 -11.41 8.76
CA ASP A 141 -4.71 -11.00 10.06
C ASP A 141 -5.92 -10.07 9.91
N ASP A 142 -6.83 -10.09 10.89
CA ASP A 142 -8.11 -9.35 10.83
C ASP A 142 -7.93 -7.83 10.91
N ASN A 143 -6.76 -7.32 11.34
CA ASN A 143 -6.48 -5.89 11.38
C ASN A 143 -6.22 -5.27 9.99
N TRP A 144 -6.12 -6.09 8.94
CA TRP A 144 -5.92 -5.61 7.58
C TRP A 144 -7.24 -5.24 6.89
N PHE A 145 -7.29 -4.02 6.35
CA PHE A 145 -8.29 -3.64 5.37
C PHE A 145 -7.86 -4.10 3.98
N MET A 146 -8.72 -4.87 3.32
CA MET A 146 -8.44 -5.33 1.95
C MET A 146 -8.78 -4.26 0.92
N ALA A 147 -7.90 -4.10 -0.08
CA ALA A 147 -8.00 -3.09 -1.11
C ALA A 147 -7.74 -3.63 -2.52
N TRP A 148 -8.40 -3.06 -3.53
CA TRP A 148 -8.40 -3.56 -4.91
C TRP A 148 -7.91 -2.47 -5.88
N LYS A 149 -7.00 -2.81 -6.80
CA LYS A 149 -6.62 -1.92 -7.92
C LYS A 149 -7.35 -2.32 -9.20
N ASN A 150 -7.95 -1.36 -9.90
CA ASN A 150 -8.35 -1.50 -11.30
C ASN A 150 -7.28 -0.87 -12.18
N PHE A 151 -6.84 -1.59 -13.20
CA PHE A 151 -5.94 -1.06 -14.21
C PHE A 151 -6.71 -0.72 -15.48
N ILE A 152 -6.62 0.52 -15.97
CA ILE A 152 -7.45 1.05 -17.04
C ILE A 152 -7.12 0.38 -18.38
N ASP A 153 -5.85 0.09 -18.65
CA ASP A 153 -5.40 -0.50 -19.89
C ASP A 153 -4.77 -1.90 -19.75
N GLU A 154 -4.28 -2.29 -18.57
CA GLU A 154 -3.77 -3.65 -18.36
C GLU A 154 -4.88 -4.67 -18.07
N ASP A 155 -5.97 -4.30 -17.41
CA ASP A 155 -7.09 -5.21 -17.15
C ASP A 155 -7.92 -5.44 -18.43
N LYS A 156 -8.26 -6.71 -18.70
CA LYS A 156 -8.97 -7.13 -19.92
C LYS A 156 -10.22 -7.95 -19.61
N PRO A 157 -11.41 -7.33 -19.49
CA PRO A 157 -11.66 -5.89 -19.39
C PRO A 157 -11.43 -5.37 -17.95
N THR A 158 -11.16 -4.07 -17.82
CA THR A 158 -11.28 -3.37 -16.54
C THR A 158 -12.71 -3.45 -16.03
N PHE A 159 -12.86 -3.71 -14.72
CA PHE A 159 -14.17 -3.73 -14.07
C PHE A 159 -14.77 -2.33 -14.03
N THR A 160 -16.08 -2.25 -14.25
CA THR A 160 -16.84 -1.01 -13.99
C THR A 160 -16.94 -0.74 -12.49
N PRO A 161 -17.20 0.50 -12.05
CA PRO A 161 -17.39 0.80 -10.63
C PRO A 161 -18.46 -0.07 -9.95
N GLN A 162 -19.55 -0.38 -10.64
CA GLN A 162 -20.59 -1.28 -10.12
C GLN A 162 -20.05 -2.70 -9.91
N GLN A 163 -19.34 -3.25 -10.90
CA GLN A 163 -18.78 -4.60 -10.77
C GLN A 163 -17.70 -4.68 -9.69
N THR A 164 -16.87 -3.64 -9.53
CA THR A 164 -15.89 -3.58 -8.44
C THR A 164 -16.56 -3.47 -7.07
N TYR A 165 -17.68 -2.73 -6.96
CA TYR A 165 -18.46 -2.64 -5.73
C TYR A 165 -19.09 -3.98 -5.29
N ASP A 166 -19.39 -4.83 -6.28
CA ASP A 166 -20.01 -6.15 -6.09
C ASP A 166 -18.98 -7.29 -5.84
N ILE A 167 -17.68 -6.96 -5.74
CA ILE A 167 -16.64 -7.93 -5.34
C ILE A 167 -16.88 -8.38 -3.90
N GLU A 168 -16.68 -9.68 -3.63
CA GLU A 168 -16.83 -10.26 -2.30
C GLU A 168 -15.54 -10.99 -1.84
N PRO A 169 -15.05 -10.75 -0.61
CA PRO A 169 -15.49 -9.68 0.31
C PRO A 169 -15.28 -8.29 -0.30
N ARG A 170 -16.15 -7.33 0.03
CA ARG A 170 -16.06 -5.97 -0.54
C ARG A 170 -14.74 -5.28 -0.18
N PRO A 171 -14.00 -4.72 -1.15
CA PRO A 171 -12.81 -3.93 -0.86
C PRO A 171 -13.16 -2.63 -0.10
N TRP A 172 -12.32 -2.27 0.85
CA TRP A 172 -12.43 -1.02 1.61
C TRP A 172 -11.87 0.19 0.87
N PHE A 173 -10.86 -0.06 0.03
CA PHE A 173 -10.21 0.94 -0.81
C PHE A 173 -10.12 0.40 -2.23
N VAL A 174 -10.44 1.26 -3.20
CA VAL A 174 -10.31 0.96 -4.62
C VAL A 174 -9.48 2.06 -5.27
N SER A 175 -8.40 1.67 -5.94
CA SER A 175 -7.61 2.59 -6.77
C SER A 175 -7.80 2.29 -8.26
N TYR A 176 -7.52 3.30 -9.07
CA TYR A 176 -7.45 3.20 -10.52
C TYR A 176 -6.07 3.68 -10.96
N GLN A 177 -5.44 2.92 -11.86
CA GLN A 177 -4.19 3.27 -12.50
C GLN A 177 -4.34 3.17 -14.02
#